data_AF-A0A3P9J5P7-F1
#
_entry.id   AF-A0A3P9J5P7-F1
#
_cell.length_a   1.000
_cell.length_b   1.000
_cell.length_c   1.000
_cell.angle_alpha   90.00
_cell.angle_beta   90.00
_cell.angle_gamma   90.00
#
_symmetry.space_group_name_H-M   'P 1'
#
loop_
_entity.id
_entity.type
_entity.pdbx_description
1 polymer ?
#
loop_
_entity_poly.entity_id
_entity_poly.type
_entity_poly.pdbx_seq_one_letter_code
_entity_poly.pdbx_strand_id
1 'polypeptide(L)'
;MAAKSMTLLWGSGSCPCWRAMIALEEKNLQGYNHKLLSFDKMEHKSQQVLDINPRGQLPTFKHGDTVVNESYAICLYLESHFKSQGNQLIPDGPEEQALMFQRMFEGLTFYEKLGSVIYYDWYVPEGERHDSALKRNKDGLVVELGLWEGYLSKQGSGSFLAGKSFSLADVVVFPTVAFLFRFGLSAGRYPKLAEYYALLKDRPSIKASWPPHWLEGPEEELLLKDI
;
A
#
# COMPACT_ATOMS: atom_id res chain seq x y z
N MET A 1 -9.77 16.91 -18.28
CA MET A 1 -8.80 18.04 -18.28
C MET A 1 -8.20 18.35 -16.90
N ALA A 2 -8.73 17.82 -15.78
CA ALA A 2 -8.13 17.97 -14.43
C ALA A 2 -6.89 17.08 -14.17
N ALA A 3 -6.84 15.86 -14.72
CA ALA A 3 -5.68 14.98 -14.50
C ALA A 3 -4.37 15.52 -15.10
N LYS A 4 -4.42 16.33 -16.16
CA LYS A 4 -3.22 16.86 -16.85
C LYS A 4 -2.39 17.82 -15.99
N SER A 5 -2.98 18.45 -14.97
CA SER A 5 -2.26 19.29 -14.00
C SER A 5 -1.66 18.49 -12.83
N MET A 6 -1.87 17.18 -12.79
CA MET A 6 -1.26 16.31 -11.79
C MET A 6 0.12 15.84 -12.24
N THR A 7 1.01 15.70 -11.26
CA THR A 7 2.31 15.05 -11.39
C THR A 7 2.45 14.02 -10.28
N LEU A 8 2.82 12.79 -10.63
CA LEU A 8 3.18 11.72 -9.69
C LEU A 8 4.60 11.22 -9.98
N LEU A 9 5.52 11.44 -9.04
CA LEU A 9 6.81 10.75 -9.00
C LEU A 9 6.66 9.53 -8.09
N TRP A 10 7.02 8.35 -8.59
CA TRP A 10 6.75 7.10 -7.90
C TRP A 10 7.85 6.08 -8.16
N GLY A 11 7.95 5.08 -7.27
CA GLY A 11 8.91 3.99 -7.37
C GLY A 11 8.20 2.65 -7.41
N SER A 12 8.71 1.72 -8.23
CA SER A 12 8.16 0.36 -8.31
C SER A 12 8.33 -0.37 -6.99
N GLY A 13 7.32 -1.12 -6.55
CA GLY A 13 7.35 -1.85 -5.27
C GLY A 13 7.20 -0.97 -4.03
N SER A 14 6.97 0.34 -4.16
CA SER A 14 6.68 1.16 -2.98
C SER A 14 5.20 1.02 -2.61
N CYS A 15 4.88 0.39 -1.46
CA CYS A 15 3.51 0.36 -0.94
C CYS A 15 2.88 1.77 -0.89
N PRO A 16 3.55 2.81 -0.33
CA PRO A 16 3.03 4.18 -0.39
C PRO A 16 2.70 4.67 -1.80
N CYS A 17 3.54 4.39 -2.80
CA CYS A 17 3.26 4.78 -4.19
C CYS A 17 2.04 4.04 -4.74
N TRP A 18 1.95 2.74 -4.45
CA TRP A 18 0.88 1.89 -4.93
C TRP A 18 -0.49 2.36 -4.42
N ARG A 19 -0.58 2.79 -3.15
CA ARG A 19 -1.81 3.40 -2.58
C ARG A 19 -2.31 4.58 -3.42
N ALA A 20 -1.40 5.49 -3.79
CA ALA A 20 -1.73 6.64 -4.62
C ALA A 20 -2.17 6.23 -6.04
N MET A 21 -1.49 5.24 -6.63
CA MET A 21 -1.83 4.73 -7.97
C MET A 21 -3.19 4.03 -7.98
N ILE A 22 -3.48 3.17 -6.99
CA ILE A 22 -4.80 2.53 -6.85
C ILE A 22 -5.88 3.60 -6.72
N ALA A 23 -5.68 4.62 -5.87
CA ALA A 23 -6.65 5.71 -5.73
C ALA A 23 -6.88 6.45 -7.07
N LEU A 24 -5.83 6.78 -7.81
CA LEU A 24 -5.96 7.44 -9.12
C LEU A 24 -6.78 6.59 -10.11
N GLU A 25 -6.51 5.29 -10.19
CA GLU A 25 -7.26 4.37 -11.04
C GLU A 25 -8.72 4.24 -10.60
N GLU A 26 -8.99 4.10 -9.30
CA GLU A 26 -10.35 4.03 -8.76
C GLU A 26 -11.18 5.29 -9.04
N LYS A 27 -10.52 6.46 -9.08
CA LYS A 27 -11.14 7.74 -9.44
C LYS A 27 -11.19 7.97 -10.96
N ASN A 28 -10.80 7.00 -11.79
CA ASN A 28 -10.70 7.11 -13.25
C ASN A 28 -9.88 8.34 -13.67
N LEU A 29 -8.79 8.64 -12.96
CA LEU A 29 -7.91 9.78 -13.21
C LEU A 29 -6.71 9.33 -14.05
N GLN A 30 -6.82 9.48 -15.36
CA GLN A 30 -5.80 9.08 -16.32
C GLN A 30 -5.24 10.29 -17.09
N GLY A 31 -4.06 10.12 -17.68
CA GLY A 31 -3.39 11.17 -18.46
C GLY A 31 -2.74 12.27 -17.60
N TYR A 32 -2.42 11.94 -16.35
CA TYR A 32 -1.55 12.76 -15.50
C TYR A 32 -0.08 12.57 -15.88
N ASN A 33 0.77 13.54 -15.55
CA ASN A 33 2.20 13.39 -15.73
C ASN A 33 2.72 12.44 -14.66
N HIS A 34 3.48 11.42 -15.03
CA HIS A 34 4.08 10.53 -14.05
C HIS A 34 5.47 10.09 -14.47
N LYS A 35 6.32 9.82 -13.48
CA LYS A 35 7.68 9.36 -13.71
C LYS A 35 8.01 8.26 -12.71
N LEU A 36 8.33 7.08 -13.25
CA LEU A 36 8.92 5.99 -12.49
C LEU A 36 10.38 6.34 -12.19
N LEU A 37 10.76 6.28 -10.93
CA LEU A 37 12.10 6.52 -10.42
C LEU A 37 12.70 5.25 -9.82
N SER A 38 14.00 5.07 -9.97
CA SER A 38 14.77 3.95 -9.43
C SER A 38 15.20 4.21 -7.98
N PHE A 39 14.90 3.26 -7.09
CA PHE A 39 15.43 3.28 -5.73
C PHE A 39 16.93 2.98 -5.70
N ASP A 40 17.40 1.99 -6.48
CA ASP A 40 18.82 1.59 -6.56
C ASP A 40 19.74 2.74 -7.00
N LYS A 41 19.27 3.57 -7.94
CA LYS A 41 19.99 4.76 -8.41
C LYS A 41 19.78 5.99 -7.53
N MET A 42 19.11 5.84 -6.39
CA MET A 42 18.80 6.93 -5.46
C MET A 42 18.03 8.10 -6.11
N GLU A 43 17.25 7.86 -7.16
CA GLU A 43 16.56 8.93 -7.90
C GLU A 43 15.47 9.61 -7.06
N HIS A 44 14.95 8.93 -6.04
CA HIS A 44 14.07 9.49 -5.01
C HIS A 44 14.73 10.62 -4.18
N LYS A 45 16.06 10.78 -4.26
CA LYS A 45 16.82 11.89 -3.65
C LYS A 45 17.22 12.96 -4.66
N SER A 46 16.80 12.85 -5.92
CA SER A 46 17.11 13.85 -6.95
C SER A 46 16.50 15.21 -6.65
N GLN A 47 17.08 16.28 -7.21
CA GLN A 47 16.56 17.65 -7.05
C GLN A 47 15.10 17.76 -7.50
N GLN A 48 14.72 17.05 -8.58
CA GLN A 48 13.34 16.99 -9.06
C GLN A 48 12.34 16.53 -7.98
N VAL A 49 12.75 15.59 -7.12
CA VAL A 49 11.92 15.15 -5.99
C VAL A 49 12.01 16.16 -4.85
N LEU A 50 13.22 16.60 -4.49
CA LEU A 50 13.44 17.53 -3.37
C LEU A 50 12.73 18.87 -3.52
N ASP A 51 12.57 19.36 -4.76
CA ASP A 51 11.85 20.59 -5.08
C ASP A 51 10.34 20.51 -4.73
N ILE A 52 9.77 19.30 -4.66
CA ILE A 52 8.35 19.06 -4.34
C ILE A 52 8.19 18.44 -2.95
N ASN A 53 9.06 17.49 -2.61
CA ASN A 53 9.06 16.77 -1.36
C ASN A 53 10.44 16.87 -0.68
N PRO A 54 10.62 17.78 0.30
CA PRO A 54 11.90 17.99 0.96
C PRO A 54 12.38 16.76 1.76
N ARG A 55 11.52 15.76 2.00
CA ARG A 55 11.93 14.48 2.61
C ARG A 55 12.71 13.58 1.63
N GLY A 56 12.65 13.87 0.32
CA GLY A 56 13.24 13.03 -0.73
C GLY A 56 12.66 11.62 -0.69
N GLN A 57 11.33 11.51 -0.69
CA GLN A 57 10.59 10.25 -0.57
C GLN A 57 9.54 10.15 -1.68
N LEU A 58 9.11 8.92 -1.94
CA LEU A 58 8.05 8.62 -2.91
C LEU A 58 6.86 7.98 -2.16
N PRO A 59 5.61 8.25 -2.57
CA PRO A 59 5.22 9.08 -3.71
C PRO A 59 5.50 10.56 -3.44
N THR A 60 5.69 11.30 -4.53
CA THR A 60 5.72 12.75 -4.51
C THR A 60 4.66 13.21 -5.51
N PHE A 61 3.64 13.91 -5.00
CA PHE A 61 2.46 14.23 -5.80
C PHE A 61 2.14 15.72 -5.72
N LYS A 62 1.79 16.27 -6.88
CA LYS A 62 1.40 17.67 -7.06
C LYS A 62 0.18 17.74 -7.97
N HIS A 63 -0.78 18.59 -7.64
CA HIS A 63 -1.95 18.90 -8.47
C HIS A 63 -2.11 20.43 -8.58
N GLY A 64 -1.79 21.00 -9.75
CA GLY A 64 -1.63 22.45 -9.89
C GLY A 64 -0.56 22.95 -8.92
N ASP A 65 -0.87 23.91 -8.06
CA ASP A 65 0.04 24.40 -7.01
C ASP A 65 -0.05 23.61 -5.70
N THR A 66 -0.99 22.68 -5.59
CA THR A 66 -1.17 21.87 -4.37
C THR A 66 -0.16 20.74 -4.33
N VAL A 67 0.64 20.67 -3.27
CA VAL A 67 1.59 19.57 -3.04
C VAL A 67 1.07 18.68 -1.91
N VAL A 68 1.01 17.37 -2.15
CA VAL A 68 0.57 16.36 -1.17
C VAL A 68 1.49 15.15 -1.29
N ASN A 69 2.34 14.90 -0.30
CA ASN A 69 3.38 13.87 -0.41
C ASN A 69 3.09 12.60 0.41
N GLU A 70 2.33 12.70 1.51
CA GLU A 70 1.97 11.54 2.31
C GLU A 70 0.93 10.68 1.59
N SER A 71 1.18 9.38 1.43
CA SER A 71 0.30 8.53 0.59
C SER A 71 -1.15 8.49 1.08
N TYR A 72 -1.37 8.49 2.41
CA TYR A 72 -2.70 8.54 3.00
C TYR A 72 -3.39 9.88 2.68
N ALA A 73 -2.64 10.98 2.78
CA ALA A 73 -3.14 12.30 2.44
C ALA A 73 -3.47 12.43 0.95
N ILE A 74 -2.66 11.82 0.06
CA ILE A 74 -2.96 11.76 -1.38
C ILE A 74 -4.29 11.03 -1.60
N CYS A 75 -4.49 9.84 -0.99
CA CYS A 75 -5.75 9.09 -1.13
C CYS A 75 -6.96 9.91 -0.65
N LEU A 76 -6.87 10.55 0.51
CA LEU A 76 -7.93 11.41 1.05
C LEU A 76 -8.18 12.66 0.20
N TYR A 77 -7.12 13.29 -0.30
CA TYR A 77 -7.19 14.43 -1.19
C TYR A 77 -7.92 14.08 -2.48
N LEU A 78 -7.56 12.95 -3.11
CA LEU A 78 -8.18 12.50 -4.34
C LEU A 78 -9.67 12.20 -4.13
N GLU A 79 -10.03 11.54 -3.03
CA GLU A 79 -11.44 11.27 -2.73
C GLU A 79 -12.23 12.55 -2.44
N SER A 80 -11.65 13.48 -1.67
CA SER A 80 -12.29 14.75 -1.35
C SER A 80 -12.47 15.65 -2.59
N HIS A 81 -11.41 15.78 -3.39
CA HIS A 81 -11.38 16.68 -4.53
C HIS A 81 -12.16 16.13 -5.74
N PHE A 82 -12.21 14.81 -5.91
CA PHE A 82 -12.89 14.13 -7.00
C PHE A 82 -14.06 13.28 -6.51
N LYS A 83 -14.79 13.74 -5.49
CA LYS A 83 -15.88 12.98 -4.85
C LYS A 83 -16.90 12.44 -5.87
N SER A 84 -17.26 13.23 -6.88
CA SER A 84 -18.25 12.86 -7.90
C SER A 84 -17.69 12.14 -9.14
N GLN A 85 -16.42 11.72 -9.11
CA GLN A 85 -15.76 11.05 -10.25
C GLN A 85 -15.26 9.66 -9.85
N GLY A 86 -15.45 8.67 -10.72
CA GLY A 86 -15.02 7.29 -10.46
C GLY A 86 -15.77 6.65 -9.30
N ASN A 87 -15.13 5.69 -8.64
CA ASN A 87 -15.72 4.99 -7.51
C ASN A 87 -15.70 5.86 -6.24
N GLN A 88 -16.70 5.68 -5.39
CA GLN A 88 -16.74 6.23 -4.05
C GLN A 88 -15.89 5.36 -3.13
N LEU A 89 -14.94 5.96 -2.42
CA LEU A 89 -13.98 5.25 -1.57
C LEU A 89 -14.18 5.54 -0.08
N ILE A 90 -14.96 6.57 0.26
CA ILE A 90 -15.44 6.84 1.62
C ILE A 90 -16.95 6.60 1.66
N PRO A 91 -17.47 5.67 2.49
CA PRO A 91 -18.90 5.47 2.67
C PRO A 91 -19.63 6.74 3.14
N ASP A 92 -20.94 6.86 2.91
CA ASP A 92 -21.68 8.06 3.35
C ASP A 92 -22.08 8.02 4.83
N GLY A 93 -22.39 6.83 5.35
CA GLY A 93 -22.88 6.65 6.72
C GLY A 93 -21.76 6.82 7.77
N PRO A 94 -22.03 7.47 8.91
CA PRO A 94 -20.99 7.77 9.90
C PRO A 94 -20.42 6.52 10.55
N GLU A 95 -21.22 5.46 10.75
CA GLU A 95 -20.75 4.18 11.29
C GLU A 95 -19.81 3.46 10.33
N GLU A 96 -20.14 3.43 9.03
CA GLU A 96 -19.29 2.83 8.00
C GLU A 96 -18.01 3.63 7.78
N GLN A 97 -18.08 4.97 7.85
CA GLN A 97 -16.90 5.83 7.84
C GLN A 97 -16.00 5.55 9.04
N ALA A 98 -16.56 5.43 10.24
CA ALA A 98 -15.80 5.16 11.46
C ALA A 98 -15.03 3.84 11.33
N LEU A 99 -15.69 2.78 10.87
CA LEU A 99 -15.02 1.50 10.62
C LEU A 99 -13.95 1.61 9.53
N MET A 100 -14.26 2.27 8.40
CA MET A 100 -13.31 2.46 7.30
C MET A 100 -12.07 3.21 7.76
N PHE A 101 -12.21 4.34 8.46
CA PHE A 101 -11.08 5.10 8.99
C PHE A 101 -10.29 4.29 10.00
N GLN A 102 -10.96 3.55 10.89
CA GLN A 102 -10.28 2.67 11.84
C GLN A 102 -9.39 1.66 11.11
N ARG A 103 -9.93 0.92 10.13
CA ARG A 103 -9.16 -0.05 9.33
C ARG A 103 -8.03 0.64 8.56
N MET A 104 -8.31 1.79 7.93
CA MET A 104 -7.33 2.56 7.17
C MET A 104 -6.13 2.93 8.05
N PHE A 105 -6.36 3.56 9.21
CA PHE A 105 -5.28 4.02 10.09
C PHE A 105 -4.59 2.88 10.84
N GLU A 106 -5.28 1.78 11.18
CA GLU A 106 -4.62 0.55 11.66
C GLU A 106 -3.65 -0.03 10.62
N GLY A 107 -3.87 0.23 9.33
CA GLY A 107 -2.94 -0.10 8.24
C GLY A 107 -1.55 0.53 8.37
N LEU A 108 -1.38 1.61 9.15
CA LEU A 108 -0.08 2.19 9.45
C LEU A 108 0.76 1.22 10.29
N THR A 109 0.18 0.73 11.40
CA THR A 109 0.81 -0.27 12.28
C THR A 109 1.12 -1.54 11.51
N PHE A 110 0.19 -1.99 10.67
CA PHE A 110 0.40 -3.20 9.87
C PHE A 110 1.60 -3.06 8.92
N TYR A 111 1.70 -1.93 8.23
CA TYR A 111 2.83 -1.62 7.36
C TYR A 111 4.15 -1.51 8.13
N GLU A 112 4.13 -0.91 9.32
CA GLU A 112 5.31 -0.81 10.20
C GLU A 112 5.80 -2.19 10.67
N LYS A 113 4.88 -3.09 11.08
CA LYS A 113 5.23 -4.45 11.51
C LYS A 113 5.83 -5.26 10.38
N LEU A 114 5.26 -5.16 9.19
CA LEU A 114 5.83 -5.78 7.99
C LEU A 114 7.23 -5.21 7.68
N GLY A 115 7.36 -3.88 7.67
CA GLY A 115 8.63 -3.21 7.41
C GLY A 115 9.72 -3.56 8.42
N SER A 116 9.35 -3.77 9.69
CA SER A 116 10.28 -4.20 10.74
C SER A 116 10.87 -5.60 10.47
N VAL A 117 10.23 -6.43 9.66
CA VAL A 117 10.77 -7.72 9.24
C VAL A 117 11.56 -7.56 7.94
N ILE A 118 10.91 -7.07 6.88
CA ILE A 118 11.49 -7.04 5.53
C ILE A 118 12.65 -6.04 5.44
N TYR A 119 12.47 -4.83 5.99
CA TYR A 119 13.46 -3.77 5.85
C TYR A 119 14.58 -3.85 6.86
N TYR A 120 14.44 -4.68 7.91
CA TYR A 120 15.54 -4.92 8.84
C TYR A 120 16.73 -5.53 8.10
N ASP A 121 16.49 -6.53 7.25
CA ASP A 121 17.55 -7.13 6.44
C ASP A 121 18.10 -6.16 5.39
N TRP A 122 17.30 -5.22 4.88
CA TRP A 122 17.77 -4.27 3.87
C TRP A 122 18.57 -3.10 4.46
N TYR A 123 18.19 -2.60 5.63
CA TYR A 123 18.79 -1.41 6.21
C TYR A 123 19.84 -1.70 7.28
N VAL A 124 19.82 -2.88 7.90
CA VAL A 124 20.82 -3.26 8.91
C VAL A 124 21.91 -4.09 8.22
N PRO A 125 23.18 -3.63 8.23
CA PRO A 125 24.30 -4.39 7.68
C PRO A 125 24.37 -5.78 8.30
N GLU A 126 24.75 -6.79 7.51
CA GLU A 126 24.75 -8.20 7.94
C GLU A 126 25.47 -8.42 9.28
N GLY A 127 26.62 -7.77 9.50
CA GLY A 127 27.39 -7.86 10.75
C GLY A 127 26.78 -7.16 11.97
N GLU A 128 25.73 -6.36 11.79
CA GLU A 128 24.99 -5.65 12.84
C GLU A 128 23.63 -6.29 13.14
N ARG A 129 23.25 -7.33 12.39
CA ARG A 129 21.97 -8.02 12.58
C ARG A 129 22.01 -8.88 13.83
N HIS A 130 20.89 -8.90 14.55
CA HIS A 130 20.71 -9.71 15.75
C HIS A 130 19.51 -10.64 15.59
N ASP A 131 19.74 -11.96 15.70
CA ASP A 131 18.68 -12.98 15.62
C ASP A 131 17.53 -12.70 16.59
N SER A 132 17.84 -12.21 17.79
CA SER A 132 16.82 -11.86 18.79
C SER A 132 15.92 -10.71 18.34
N ALA A 133 16.45 -9.75 17.58
CA ALA A 133 15.66 -8.65 17.02
C ALA A 133 14.77 -9.15 15.89
N LEU A 134 15.33 -9.94 14.96
CA LEU A 134 14.56 -10.53 13.87
C LEU A 134 13.42 -11.42 14.39
N LYS A 135 13.70 -12.26 15.41
CA LYS A 135 12.67 -13.06 16.07
C LYS A 135 11.56 -12.20 16.68
N ARG A 136 11.90 -11.15 17.43
CA ARG A 136 10.90 -10.23 18.00
C ARG A 136 10.05 -9.55 16.93
N ASN A 137 10.66 -9.15 15.81
CA ASN A 137 9.94 -8.51 14.71
C ASN A 137 8.97 -9.50 14.03
N LYS A 138 9.42 -10.74 13.79
CA LYS A 138 8.57 -11.83 13.27
C LYS A 138 7.43 -12.19 14.21
N ASP A 139 7.71 -12.35 15.50
CA ASP A 139 6.68 -12.62 16.53
C ASP A 139 5.64 -11.48 16.57
N GLY A 140 6.09 -10.22 16.47
CA GLY A 140 5.21 -9.06 16.38
C GLY A 140 4.35 -9.03 15.11
N LEU A 141 4.91 -9.42 13.96
CA LEU A 141 4.16 -9.53 12.71
C LEU A 141 3.13 -10.67 12.77
N VAL A 142 3.44 -11.82 13.39
CA VAL A 142 2.47 -12.92 13.58
C VAL A 142 1.25 -12.46 14.39
N VAL A 143 1.46 -11.71 15.47
CA VAL A 143 0.36 -11.15 16.27
C VAL A 143 -0.51 -10.22 15.42
N GLU A 144 0.12 -9.33 14.65
CA GLU A 144 -0.57 -8.40 13.76
C GLU A 144 -1.38 -9.14 12.68
N LEU A 145 -0.79 -10.15 12.03
CA LEU A 145 -1.46 -10.99 11.03
C LEU A 145 -2.69 -11.68 11.62
N GLY A 146 -2.62 -12.15 12.86
CA GLY A 146 -3.76 -12.73 13.58
C GLY A 146 -4.93 -11.75 13.75
N LEU A 147 -4.66 -10.45 13.93
CA LEU A 147 -5.69 -9.42 14.00
C LEU A 147 -6.39 -9.25 12.64
N TRP A 148 -5.62 -9.10 11.56
CA TRP A 148 -6.17 -8.92 10.21
C TRP A 148 -6.92 -10.14 9.69
N GLU A 149 -6.39 -11.34 9.94
CA GLU A 149 -7.08 -12.61 9.68
C GLU A 149 -8.40 -12.68 10.44
N GLY A 150 -8.41 -12.25 11.71
CA GLY A 150 -9.60 -12.16 12.55
C GLY A 150 -10.63 -11.13 12.06
N TYR A 151 -10.19 -9.98 11.57
CA TYR A 151 -11.07 -8.96 10.97
C TYR A 151 -11.77 -9.51 9.72
N LEU A 152 -11.01 -10.10 8.80
CA LEU A 152 -11.56 -10.69 7.57
C LEU A 152 -12.48 -11.88 7.86
N SER A 153 -12.14 -12.71 8.86
CA SER A 153 -13.00 -13.81 9.32
C SER A 153 -14.38 -13.33 9.77
N LYS A 154 -14.46 -12.19 10.47
CA LYS A 154 -15.73 -11.62 10.97
C LYS A 154 -16.58 -10.98 9.88
N GLN A 155 -15.97 -10.44 8.83
CA GLN A 155 -16.68 -9.81 7.70
C GLN A 155 -17.32 -10.85 6.75
N GLY A 156 -16.87 -12.10 6.78
CA GLY A 156 -17.33 -13.17 5.91
C GLY A 156 -16.69 -13.15 4.52
N SER A 157 -16.92 -14.23 3.76
CA SER A 157 -16.30 -14.41 2.44
C SER A 157 -16.78 -13.38 1.40
N GLY A 158 -15.84 -12.93 0.57
CA GLY A 158 -16.10 -11.91 -0.45
C GLY A 158 -16.24 -10.48 0.06
N SER A 159 -16.03 -10.22 1.35
CA SER A 159 -16.09 -8.89 1.94
C SER A 159 -14.74 -8.16 1.88
N PHE A 160 -14.80 -6.83 1.98
CA PHE A 160 -13.65 -5.94 2.10
C PHE A 160 -13.35 -5.62 3.57
N LEU A 161 -12.27 -4.87 3.83
CA LEU A 161 -11.80 -4.64 5.20
C LEU A 161 -12.80 -3.89 6.07
N ALA A 162 -13.61 -3.02 5.46
CA ALA A 162 -14.57 -2.16 6.16
C ALA A 162 -16.03 -2.46 5.76
N GLY A 163 -16.33 -3.66 5.27
CA GLY A 163 -17.68 -4.10 4.93
C GLY A 163 -17.82 -4.58 3.49
N LYS A 164 -18.99 -4.32 2.88
CA LYS A 164 -19.36 -4.88 1.57
C LYS A 164 -18.83 -4.12 0.35
N SER A 165 -18.35 -2.89 0.55
CA SER A 165 -17.86 -2.04 -0.54
C SER A 165 -16.36 -1.82 -0.40
N PHE A 166 -15.67 -1.83 -1.54
CA PHE A 166 -14.27 -1.45 -1.63
C PHE A 166 -14.10 0.02 -1.21
N SER A 167 -13.14 0.30 -0.34
CA SER A 167 -12.98 1.62 0.28
C SER A 167 -11.53 2.06 0.39
N LEU A 168 -11.27 3.25 0.92
CA LEU A 168 -9.91 3.70 1.22
C LEU A 168 -9.16 2.77 2.18
N ALA A 169 -9.84 2.03 3.04
CA ALA A 169 -9.20 1.00 3.87
C ALA A 169 -8.50 -0.05 2.99
N ASP A 170 -9.15 -0.51 1.93
CA ASP A 170 -8.62 -1.50 1.00
C ASP A 170 -7.52 -0.94 0.11
N VAL A 171 -7.72 0.29 -0.41
CA VAL A 171 -6.69 1.02 -1.17
C VAL A 171 -5.37 1.10 -0.40
N VAL A 172 -5.47 1.32 0.91
CA VAL A 172 -4.32 1.57 1.77
C VAL A 172 -3.64 0.28 2.24
N VAL A 173 -4.43 -0.72 2.59
CA VAL A 173 -3.94 -1.96 3.22
C VAL A 173 -3.56 -3.02 2.19
N PHE A 174 -4.26 -3.10 1.04
CA PHE A 174 -3.98 -4.12 0.04
C PHE A 174 -2.51 -4.19 -0.40
N PRO A 175 -1.79 -3.07 -0.65
CA PRO A 175 -0.37 -3.13 -0.97
C PRO A 175 0.47 -3.88 0.09
N THR A 176 0.18 -3.68 1.38
CA THR A 176 0.83 -4.42 2.48
C THR A 176 0.51 -5.92 2.40
N VAL A 177 -0.75 -6.28 2.11
CA VAL A 177 -1.16 -7.68 1.95
C VAL A 177 -0.49 -8.34 0.74
N ALA A 178 -0.43 -7.64 -0.39
CA ALA A 178 0.26 -8.14 -1.58
C ALA A 178 1.75 -8.39 -1.31
N PHE A 179 2.40 -7.50 -0.54
CA PHE A 179 3.77 -7.71 -0.07
C PHE A 179 3.93 -8.98 0.77
N LEU A 180 3.02 -9.25 1.71
CA LEU A 180 3.10 -10.48 2.51
C LEU A 180 3.21 -11.74 1.62
N PHE A 181 2.36 -11.84 0.61
CA PHE A 181 2.39 -12.98 -0.32
C PHE A 181 3.60 -12.96 -1.25
N ARG A 182 4.05 -11.77 -1.67
CA ARG A 182 5.30 -11.62 -2.44
C ARG A 182 6.50 -12.20 -1.68
N PHE A 183 6.58 -11.98 -0.36
CA PHE A 183 7.66 -12.47 0.51
C PHE A 183 7.38 -13.85 1.12
N GLY A 184 6.42 -14.60 0.57
CA GLY A 184 6.24 -16.02 0.86
C GLY A 184 5.33 -16.34 2.05
N LEU A 185 4.44 -15.44 2.48
CA LEU A 185 3.46 -15.75 3.52
C LEU A 185 2.60 -16.97 3.11
N SER A 186 2.44 -17.92 4.03
CA SER A 186 1.69 -19.15 3.76
C SER A 186 0.19 -18.89 3.67
N ALA A 187 -0.39 -19.10 2.49
CA ALA A 187 -1.85 -19.06 2.29
C ALA A 187 -2.61 -20.09 3.13
N GLY A 188 -1.97 -21.22 3.49
CA GLY A 188 -2.58 -22.23 4.36
C GLY A 188 -2.69 -21.81 5.83
N ARG A 189 -1.79 -20.93 6.29
CA ARG A 189 -1.83 -20.39 7.66
C ARG A 189 -2.78 -19.20 7.80
N TYR A 190 -2.90 -18.39 6.76
CA TYR A 190 -3.73 -17.19 6.73
C TYR A 190 -4.74 -17.23 5.58
N PRO A 191 -5.71 -18.16 5.61
CA PRO A 191 -6.63 -18.39 4.50
C PRO A 191 -7.53 -17.19 4.19
N LYS A 192 -7.91 -16.36 5.17
CA LYS A 192 -8.74 -15.17 4.93
C LYS A 192 -7.97 -14.04 4.32
N LEU A 193 -6.73 -13.80 4.74
CA LEU A 193 -5.82 -12.91 4.02
C LEU A 193 -5.57 -13.39 2.59
N ALA A 194 -5.42 -14.71 2.38
CA ALA A 194 -5.22 -15.27 1.04
C ALA A 194 -6.45 -15.11 0.14
N GLU A 195 -7.65 -15.33 0.69
CA GLU A 195 -8.93 -15.09 0.02
C GLU A 195 -9.07 -13.61 -0.38
N TYR A 196 -8.78 -12.69 0.55
CA TYR A 196 -8.80 -11.25 0.32
C TYR A 196 -7.78 -10.82 -0.75
N TYR A 197 -6.55 -11.34 -0.69
CA TYR A 197 -5.53 -11.11 -1.71
C TYR A 197 -5.98 -11.60 -3.08
N ALA A 198 -6.53 -12.82 -3.17
CA ALA A 198 -7.00 -13.40 -4.42
C ALA A 198 -8.18 -12.62 -5.01
N LEU A 199 -9.08 -12.11 -4.17
CA LEU A 199 -10.18 -11.24 -4.59
C LEU A 199 -9.66 -9.93 -5.21
N LEU A 200 -8.71 -9.28 -4.54
CA LEU A 200 -8.29 -7.93 -4.89
C LEU A 200 -7.20 -7.87 -5.95
N LYS A 201 -6.31 -8.85 -6.05
CA LYS A 201 -5.27 -8.87 -7.11
C LYS A 201 -5.86 -8.77 -8.52
N ASP A 202 -7.10 -9.23 -8.69
CA ASP A 202 -7.79 -9.25 -9.97
C ASP A 202 -8.63 -8.00 -10.25
N ARG A 203 -8.74 -7.08 -9.28
CA ARG A 203 -9.46 -5.81 -9.42
C ARG A 203 -8.78 -4.92 -10.48
N PRO A 204 -9.53 -4.25 -11.37
CA PRO A 204 -8.94 -3.49 -12.49
C PRO A 204 -7.91 -2.44 -12.07
N SER A 205 -8.19 -1.66 -11.02
CA SER A 205 -7.26 -0.65 -10.50
C SER A 205 -5.96 -1.25 -9.97
N ILE A 206 -6.04 -2.40 -9.32
CA ILE A 206 -4.89 -3.13 -8.77
C ILE A 206 -4.06 -3.75 -9.89
N LYS A 207 -4.71 -4.36 -10.90
CA LYS A 207 -4.03 -4.86 -12.10
C LYS A 207 -3.30 -3.76 -12.85
N ALA A 208 -3.96 -2.62 -13.06
CA ALA A 208 -3.40 -1.49 -13.79
C ALA A 208 -2.20 -0.84 -13.07
N SER A 209 -2.16 -0.94 -11.74
CA SER A 209 -1.11 -0.36 -10.90
C SER A 209 -0.11 -1.40 -10.36
N TRP A 210 -0.15 -2.64 -10.84
CA TRP A 210 0.70 -3.72 -10.35
C TRP A 210 2.20 -3.36 -10.48
N PRO A 211 3.05 -3.62 -9.48
CA PRO A 211 4.47 -3.29 -9.57
C PRO A 211 5.13 -3.97 -10.79
N PRO A 212 5.64 -3.21 -11.79
CA PRO A 212 6.13 -3.82 -13.03
C PRO A 212 7.29 -4.80 -12.83
N HIS A 213 8.23 -4.49 -11.93
CA HIS A 213 9.36 -5.39 -11.65
C HIS A 213 8.96 -6.73 -11.01
N TRP A 214 7.73 -6.87 -10.50
CA TRP A 214 7.22 -8.15 -9.98
C TRP A 214 6.77 -9.11 -11.07
N LEU A 215 6.57 -8.63 -12.31
CA LEU A 215 6.18 -9.47 -13.44
C LEU A 215 7.38 -10.15 -14.13
N GLU A 216 8.57 -9.55 -13.99
CA GLU A 216 9.77 -9.91 -14.75
C GLU A 216 10.97 -10.27 -13.85
N GLY A 217 10.82 -10.15 -12.52
CA GLY A 217 11.91 -10.30 -11.55
C GLY A 217 12.07 -11.71 -10.98
N PRO A 218 13.23 -12.01 -10.37
CA PRO A 218 13.44 -13.27 -9.65
C PRO A 218 12.43 -13.40 -8.48
N GLU A 219 12.21 -14.64 -8.04
CA GLU A 219 11.52 -14.89 -6.76
C GLU A 219 12.27 -14.16 -5.65
N GLU A 220 11.57 -13.34 -4.88
CA GLU A 220 12.14 -12.67 -3.72
C GLU A 220 12.45 -13.68 -2.62
N GLU A 221 13.38 -13.32 -1.74
CA GLU A 221 13.69 -14.14 -0.57
C GLU A 221 12.40 -14.38 0.23
N LEU A 222 12.08 -15.65 0.46
CA LEU A 222 10.83 -16.08 1.11
C LEU A 222 10.91 -15.87 2.63
N LEU A 223 11.13 -14.61 3.05
CA LEU A 223 11.38 -14.19 4.43
C LEU A 223 10.24 -14.56 5.38
N LEU A 224 9.02 -14.72 4.84
CA LEU A 224 7.80 -14.97 5.59
C LEU A 224 7.29 -16.42 5.49
N LYS A 225 8.04 -17.33 4.84
CA LYS A 225 7.60 -18.74 4.67
C LYS A 225 7.38 -19.49 5.99
N ASP A 226 8.10 -19.08 7.04
CA ASP A 226 8.11 -19.76 8.34
C ASP A 226 7.11 -19.16 9.34
N ILE A 227 6.46 -18.03 9.01
CA ILE A 227 5.48 -17.36 9.87
C ILE A 227 4.04 -17.56 9.40
#